data_AF-A0A3D5E9W1-F1
#
_entry.id   AF-A0A3D5E9W1-F1
#
_cell.length_a   1.000
_cell.length_b   1.000
_cell.length_c   1.000
_cell.angle_alpha   90.00
_cell.angle_beta   90.00
_cell.angle_gamma   90.00
#
_symmetry.space_group_name_H-M   'P 1'
#
loop_
_entity.id
_entity.type
_entity.pdbx_description
1 polymer ?
#
loop_
_entity_poly.entity_id
_entity_poly.type
_entity_poly.pdbx_seq_one_letter_code
_entity_poly.pdbx_strand_id
1 'polypeptide(L)'
;MTAPMRMSHFFLKTLREAPAEAELPSHQLLLRAGLVMPLAAGLYCFTPLGWRAMRRVEDLVREEMDRSGAQELRLPALQPVELWKRSGRNETFGSVLFRVTDRRERSFVLAPTHEEAISALASSQVQSYRDLPMTLYQFQQKFRDEPRPRGGLIRLREFCMKDAYSFDLDWETLDDSYRAMFQAYTRIFDRAHVPAVPVEADSGAIGGKDSQEFIYLNSNGEDEILLCPSCDYAANAEKATFRAEPPVESDPAEMKKVETPEVRTIANLSTFLGIEERQTVKGVFYEVDSEPVFVAIRGDLEVNETKLRNLLKAIELEPMDDAAVLRTGLVAGSASPVGLEGIRVVADKSVKEAINLVGGANEPGKHILNLNYGRDWTASVVADIALAKAGHRCPNCEGQLEVRSGMELGHVFKLGTSYAEALDVQFLNKEGERRTAVMGCYGIGIDRLLAAILEANHDEDGIVWPRVLA
;
A
#
# COMPACT_ATOMS: atom_id res chain seq x y z
N MET A 1 -37.46 2.35 -25.06
CA MET A 1 -36.66 3.45 -25.64
C MET A 1 -37.02 4.73 -24.91
N THR A 2 -36.10 5.29 -24.14
CA THR A 2 -36.27 6.60 -23.49
C THR A 2 -36.22 7.69 -24.55
N ALA A 3 -37.13 8.66 -24.48
CA ALA A 3 -37.12 9.81 -25.38
C ALA A 3 -35.77 10.57 -25.27
N PRO A 4 -35.20 11.08 -26.39
CA PRO A 4 -33.95 11.82 -26.35
C PRO A 4 -34.09 13.08 -25.48
N MET A 5 -33.12 13.32 -24.61
CA MET A 5 -33.10 14.47 -23.70
C MET A 5 -32.53 15.71 -24.40
N ARG A 6 -33.24 16.84 -24.32
CA ARG A 6 -32.79 18.11 -24.90
C ARG A 6 -31.80 18.80 -23.97
N MET A 7 -30.75 19.42 -24.55
CA MET A 7 -29.74 20.18 -23.80
C MET A 7 -30.36 21.24 -22.88
N SER A 8 -31.40 21.93 -23.34
CA SER A 8 -32.12 22.97 -22.57
C SER A 8 -32.78 22.47 -21.28
N HIS A 9 -32.94 21.16 -21.10
CA HIS A 9 -33.52 20.55 -19.90
C HIS A 9 -32.47 19.89 -19.00
N PHE A 10 -31.20 19.84 -19.40
CA PHE A 10 -30.15 19.32 -18.53
C PHE A 10 -29.88 20.30 -17.39
N PHE A 11 -29.81 19.76 -16.17
CA PHE A 11 -29.19 20.46 -15.04
C PHE A 11 -27.67 20.44 -15.22
N LEU A 12 -27.18 21.32 -16.09
CA LEU A 12 -25.79 21.38 -16.52
C LEU A 12 -25.36 22.83 -16.68
N LYS A 13 -24.20 23.16 -16.13
CA LYS A 13 -23.54 24.45 -16.34
C LYS A 13 -22.06 24.20 -16.56
N THR A 14 -21.59 24.48 -17.77
CA THR A 14 -20.17 24.39 -18.09
C THR A 14 -19.44 25.65 -17.64
N LEU A 15 -18.15 25.53 -17.35
CA LEU A 15 -17.27 26.65 -17.03
C LEU A 15 -16.33 26.91 -18.21
N ARG A 16 -16.08 28.19 -18.49
CA ARG A 16 -15.10 28.59 -19.51
C ARG A 16 -13.68 28.21 -19.09
N GLU A 17 -13.36 28.48 -17.83
CA GLU A 17 -12.07 28.23 -17.20
C GLU A 17 -12.27 27.33 -15.97
N ALA A 18 -11.28 26.48 -15.67
CA ALA A 18 -11.31 25.67 -14.47
C ALA A 18 -11.04 26.54 -13.23
N PRO A 19 -11.59 26.20 -12.06
CA PRO A 19 -11.19 26.83 -10.80
C PRO A 19 -9.70 26.61 -10.51
N ALA A 20 -9.06 27.59 -9.86
CA ALA A 20 -7.62 27.60 -9.64
C ALA A 20 -7.13 26.49 -8.70
N GLU A 21 -8.01 26.01 -7.82
CA GLU A 21 -7.78 24.90 -6.90
C GLU A 21 -7.77 23.52 -7.59
N ALA A 22 -8.19 23.44 -8.85
CA ALA A 22 -8.14 22.21 -9.63
C ALA A 22 -6.80 22.10 -10.38
N GLU A 23 -5.83 21.42 -9.78
CA GLU A 23 -4.49 21.27 -10.37
C GLU A 23 -4.43 20.18 -11.45
N LEU A 24 -5.17 19.08 -11.26
CA LEU A 24 -5.11 17.93 -12.16
C LEU A 24 -6.03 18.08 -13.38
N PRO A 25 -5.60 17.67 -14.59
CA PRO A 25 -6.42 17.68 -15.80
C PRO A 25 -7.80 17.07 -15.61
N SER A 26 -7.87 15.86 -15.03
CA SER A 26 -9.14 15.18 -14.72
C SER A 26 -10.04 16.03 -13.82
N HIS A 27 -9.51 16.64 -12.76
CA HIS A 27 -10.27 17.49 -11.85
C HIS A 27 -10.78 18.76 -12.55
N GLN A 28 -9.94 19.41 -13.36
CA GLN A 28 -10.31 20.58 -14.15
C GLN A 28 -11.44 20.24 -15.13
N LEU A 29 -11.34 19.11 -15.83
CA LEU A 29 -12.33 18.64 -16.81
C LEU A 29 -13.66 18.29 -16.14
N LEU A 30 -13.62 17.59 -15.00
CA LEU A 30 -14.80 17.25 -14.19
C LEU A 30 -15.63 18.49 -13.83
N LEU A 31 -14.96 19.57 -13.40
CA LEU A 31 -15.61 20.83 -13.04
C LEU A 31 -16.05 21.63 -14.27
N ARG A 32 -15.17 21.77 -15.28
CA ARG A 32 -15.47 22.54 -16.51
C ARG A 32 -16.62 21.95 -17.30
N ALA A 33 -16.68 20.63 -17.41
CA ALA A 33 -17.76 19.93 -18.07
C ALA A 33 -19.03 19.83 -17.20
N GLY A 34 -19.02 20.36 -15.97
CA GLY A 34 -20.16 20.34 -15.06
C GLY A 34 -20.60 18.93 -14.68
N LEU A 35 -19.66 17.98 -14.59
CA LEU A 35 -19.94 16.59 -14.21
C LEU A 35 -20.10 16.46 -12.70
N VAL A 36 -19.30 17.21 -11.93
CA VAL A 36 -19.34 17.22 -10.47
C VAL A 36 -19.25 18.65 -9.93
N MET A 37 -19.68 18.82 -8.68
CA MET A 37 -19.53 20.05 -7.90
C MET A 37 -19.04 19.71 -6.49
N PRO A 38 -18.04 20.43 -5.94
CA PRO A 38 -17.61 20.20 -4.57
C PRO A 38 -18.71 20.61 -3.58
N LEU A 39 -18.96 19.76 -2.58
CA LEU A 39 -19.86 20.05 -1.46
C LEU A 39 -19.07 20.44 -0.20
N ALA A 40 -17.99 19.72 0.06
CA ALA A 40 -16.99 20.00 1.09
C ALA A 40 -15.66 19.34 0.70
N ALA A 41 -14.61 19.50 1.51
CA ALA A 41 -13.32 18.85 1.26
C ALA A 41 -13.47 17.32 1.15
N GLY A 42 -13.18 16.77 -0.03
CA GLY A 42 -13.30 15.33 -0.30
C GLY A 42 -14.73 14.81 -0.47
N LEU A 43 -15.73 15.69 -0.64
CA LEU A 43 -17.14 15.33 -0.88
C LEU A 43 -17.65 16.03 -2.13
N TYR A 44 -18.14 15.26 -3.11
CA TYR A 44 -18.61 15.77 -4.40
C TYR A 44 -20.05 15.39 -4.69
N CYS A 45 -20.80 16.34 -5.27
CA CYS A 45 -22.11 16.12 -5.86
C CYS A 45 -21.94 15.78 -7.34
N PHE A 46 -22.49 14.65 -7.79
CA PHE A 46 -22.58 14.33 -9.22
C PHE A 46 -23.81 14.98 -9.86
N THR A 47 -23.61 15.69 -10.97
CA THR A 47 -24.74 16.18 -11.79
C THR A 47 -25.37 15.04 -12.59
N PRO A 48 -26.53 15.22 -13.25
CA PRO A 48 -27.11 14.16 -14.06
C PRO A 48 -26.18 13.60 -15.15
N LEU A 49 -25.29 14.43 -15.72
CA LEU A 49 -24.31 13.97 -16.71
C LEU A 49 -23.16 13.21 -16.05
N GLY A 50 -22.60 13.73 -14.95
CA GLY A 50 -21.59 13.02 -14.18
C GLY A 50 -22.08 11.68 -13.64
N TRP A 51 -23.32 11.63 -13.14
CA TRP A 51 -23.94 10.39 -12.65
C TRP A 51 -24.20 9.37 -13.77
N ARG A 52 -24.43 9.83 -15.01
CA ARG A 52 -24.47 8.93 -16.17
C ARG A 52 -23.11 8.35 -16.45
N ALA A 53 -22.04 9.16 -16.44
CA ALA A 53 -20.68 8.68 -16.63
C ALA A 53 -20.28 7.67 -15.55
N MET A 54 -20.56 7.98 -14.27
CA MET A 54 -20.33 7.09 -13.13
C MET A 54 -20.98 5.72 -13.35
N ARG A 55 -22.27 5.68 -13.69
CA ARG A 55 -22.98 4.42 -13.95
C ARG A 55 -22.43 3.64 -15.14
N ARG A 56 -21.91 4.32 -16.17
CA ARG A 56 -21.24 3.65 -17.30
C ARG A 56 -19.94 2.96 -16.87
N VAL A 57 -19.19 3.58 -15.96
CA VAL A 57 -18.00 2.96 -15.36
C VAL A 57 -18.40 1.78 -14.48
N GLU A 58 -19.46 1.90 -13.68
CA GLU A 58 -20.00 0.77 -12.91
C GLU A 58 -20.43 -0.38 -13.83
N ASP A 59 -21.18 -0.10 -14.90
CA ASP A 59 -21.63 -1.12 -15.87
C ASP A 59 -20.44 -1.82 -16.55
N LEU A 60 -19.40 -1.06 -16.95
CA LEU A 60 -18.17 -1.62 -17.48
C LEU A 60 -17.53 -2.63 -16.52
N VAL A 61 -17.38 -2.23 -15.26
CA VAL A 61 -16.78 -3.07 -14.21
C VAL A 61 -17.66 -4.28 -13.94
N ARG A 62 -18.98 -4.08 -13.82
CA ARG A 62 -19.98 -5.13 -13.57
C ARG A 62 -19.92 -6.21 -14.62
N GLU A 63 -19.88 -5.85 -15.90
CA GLU A 63 -19.78 -6.82 -17.00
C GLU A 63 -18.55 -7.74 -16.89
N GLU A 64 -17.40 -7.22 -16.47
CA GLU A 64 -16.18 -8.01 -16.33
C GLU A 64 -16.14 -8.83 -15.03
N MET A 65 -16.75 -8.32 -13.95
CA MET A 65 -16.96 -9.08 -12.72
C MET A 65 -17.92 -10.25 -12.95
N ASP A 66 -19.07 -10.01 -13.59
CA ASP A 66 -20.04 -11.06 -13.93
C ASP A 66 -19.43 -12.10 -14.87
N ARG A 67 -18.62 -11.66 -15.84
CA ARG A 67 -17.87 -12.57 -16.74
C ARG A 67 -16.91 -13.48 -15.98
N SER A 68 -16.35 -13.02 -14.86
CA SER A 68 -15.48 -13.83 -14.01
C SER A 68 -16.22 -14.84 -13.13
N GLY A 69 -17.56 -14.80 -13.11
CA GLY A 69 -18.40 -15.64 -12.25
C GLY A 69 -18.62 -15.07 -10.85
N ALA A 70 -18.15 -13.84 -10.58
CA ALA A 70 -18.44 -13.16 -9.33
C ALA A 70 -19.92 -12.72 -9.28
N GLN A 71 -20.50 -12.65 -8.08
CA GLN A 71 -21.91 -12.35 -7.88
C GLN A 71 -22.09 -11.00 -7.16
N GLU A 72 -22.87 -10.10 -7.75
CA GLU A 72 -23.15 -8.79 -7.16
C GLU A 72 -24.11 -8.91 -5.96
N LEU A 73 -23.79 -8.23 -4.87
CA LEU A 73 -24.62 -8.07 -3.68
C LEU A 73 -24.53 -6.64 -3.14
N ARG A 74 -25.18 -6.38 -2.01
CA ARG A 74 -25.07 -5.07 -1.32
C ARG A 74 -25.02 -5.23 0.19
N LEU A 75 -23.93 -4.76 0.80
CA LEU A 75 -23.75 -4.72 2.24
C LEU A 75 -24.07 -3.33 2.82
N PRO A 76 -24.46 -3.24 4.10
CA PRO A 76 -24.66 -1.95 4.77
C PRO A 76 -23.38 -1.12 4.87
N ALA A 77 -23.50 0.20 4.69
CA ALA A 77 -22.43 1.17 4.98
C ALA A 77 -22.24 1.40 6.49
N LEU A 78 -23.34 1.37 7.24
CA LEU A 78 -23.34 1.54 8.69
C LEU A 78 -23.17 0.16 9.33
N GLN A 79 -22.05 -0.07 9.99
CA GLN A 79 -21.70 -1.38 10.57
C GLN A 79 -21.55 -1.30 12.09
N PRO A 80 -21.98 -2.31 12.84
CA PRO A 80 -21.78 -2.37 14.29
C PRO A 80 -20.28 -2.45 14.62
N VAL A 81 -19.83 -1.66 15.58
CA VAL A 81 -18.40 -1.60 15.96
C VAL A 81 -17.89 -2.94 16.48
N GLU A 82 -18.78 -3.79 17.01
CA GLU A 82 -18.46 -5.12 17.53
C GLU A 82 -17.81 -6.02 16.46
N LEU A 83 -18.20 -5.90 15.19
CA LEU A 83 -17.57 -6.66 14.11
C LEU A 83 -16.10 -6.26 13.90
N TRP A 84 -15.82 -4.96 14.00
CA TRP A 84 -14.47 -4.38 13.84
C TRP A 84 -13.56 -4.66 15.04
N LYS A 85 -14.15 -4.79 16.23
CA LYS A 85 -13.43 -5.25 17.43
C LYS A 85 -13.02 -6.71 17.31
N ARG A 86 -13.86 -7.57 16.72
CA ARG A 86 -13.53 -8.99 16.51
C ARG A 86 -12.35 -9.18 15.56
N SER A 87 -12.24 -8.37 14.51
CA SER A 87 -11.08 -8.39 13.61
C SER A 87 -9.85 -7.65 14.16
N GLY A 88 -10.00 -6.90 15.26
CA GLY A 88 -8.96 -6.02 15.81
C GLY A 88 -8.73 -4.72 15.03
N ARG A 89 -9.52 -4.48 13.96
CA ARG A 89 -9.37 -3.29 13.11
C ARG A 89 -10.03 -2.04 13.66
N ASN A 90 -10.85 -2.15 14.70
CA ASN A 90 -11.33 -0.96 15.39
C ASN A 90 -10.17 -0.11 15.95
N GLU A 91 -9.12 -0.75 16.44
CA GLU A 91 -7.93 -0.10 16.99
C GLU A 91 -6.90 0.20 15.89
N THR A 92 -6.57 -0.78 15.04
CA THR A 92 -5.47 -0.63 14.05
C THR A 92 -5.79 0.31 12.89
N PHE A 93 -7.06 0.53 12.56
CA PHE A 93 -7.45 1.47 11.48
C PHE A 93 -7.29 2.94 11.90
N GLY A 94 -7.12 3.20 13.21
CA GLY A 94 -6.75 4.52 13.72
C GLY A 94 -7.78 5.62 13.48
N SER A 95 -7.29 6.84 13.22
CA SER A 95 -8.09 8.05 13.07
C SER A 95 -8.84 8.17 11.74
N VAL A 96 -8.51 7.34 10.75
CA VAL A 96 -9.18 7.33 9.44
C VAL A 96 -10.59 6.70 9.51
N LEU A 97 -10.88 5.96 10.57
CA LEU A 97 -12.17 5.28 10.76
C LEU A 97 -13.23 6.23 11.31
N PHE A 98 -14.25 6.56 10.50
CA PHE A 98 -15.41 7.29 10.98
C PHE A 98 -16.22 6.47 11.99
N ARG A 99 -16.39 6.99 13.19
CA ARG A 99 -17.23 6.42 14.26
C ARG A 99 -18.46 7.29 14.47
N VAL A 100 -19.62 6.65 14.59
CA VAL A 100 -20.91 7.33 14.83
C VAL A 100 -21.65 6.64 15.96
N THR A 101 -22.35 7.42 16.78
CA THR A 101 -23.15 6.91 17.90
C THR A 101 -24.63 7.20 17.63
N ASP A 102 -25.48 6.20 17.76
CA ASP A 102 -26.93 6.37 17.57
C ASP A 102 -27.61 7.00 18.80
N ARG A 103 -28.91 7.31 18.68
CA ARG A 103 -29.71 7.90 19.77
C ARG A 103 -29.88 7.02 21.01
N ARG A 104 -29.47 5.75 20.94
CA ARG A 104 -29.48 4.79 22.05
C ARG A 104 -28.06 4.50 22.55
N GLU A 105 -27.11 5.38 22.20
CA GLU A 105 -25.70 5.29 22.61
C GLU A 105 -24.99 4.03 22.09
N ARG A 106 -25.48 3.42 21.00
CA ARG A 106 -24.78 2.32 20.33
C ARG A 106 -23.78 2.87 19.33
N SER A 107 -22.58 2.29 19.33
CA SER A 107 -21.49 2.68 18.45
C SER A 107 -21.49 1.90 17.14
N PHE A 108 -21.32 2.63 16.05
CA PHE A 108 -21.20 2.12 14.71
C PHE A 108 -20.00 2.75 14.02
N VAL A 109 -19.61 2.15 12.91
CA VAL A 109 -18.64 2.71 11.99
C VAL A 109 -19.30 2.97 10.64
N LEU A 110 -18.87 4.02 9.94
CA LEU A 110 -19.12 4.16 8.52
C LEU A 110 -18.02 3.41 7.78
N ALA A 111 -18.41 2.39 7.03
CA ALA A 111 -17.50 1.40 6.47
C ALA A 111 -16.48 2.01 5.49
N PRO A 112 -15.16 1.94 5.79
CA PRO A 112 -14.11 2.25 4.82
C PRO A 112 -13.84 1.11 3.84
N THR A 113 -14.30 -0.11 4.19
CA THR A 113 -14.25 -1.39 3.46
C THR A 113 -15.16 -2.41 4.19
N HIS A 114 -15.28 -3.65 3.71
CA HIS A 114 -16.31 -4.60 4.14
C HIS A 114 -15.82 -6.02 4.46
N GLU A 115 -14.52 -6.25 4.72
CA GLU A 115 -14.01 -7.60 5.07
C GLU A 115 -14.77 -8.20 6.27
N GLU A 116 -15.11 -7.39 7.28
CA GLU A 116 -15.85 -7.86 8.46
C GLU A 116 -17.31 -8.19 8.13
N ALA A 117 -17.98 -7.30 7.40
CA ALA A 117 -19.40 -7.46 7.09
C ALA A 117 -19.64 -8.66 6.15
N ILE A 118 -18.77 -8.86 5.15
CA ILE A 118 -18.89 -9.99 4.23
C ILE A 118 -18.56 -11.31 4.93
N SER A 119 -17.55 -11.34 5.80
CA SER A 119 -17.20 -12.54 6.57
C SER A 119 -18.32 -12.93 7.53
N ALA A 120 -18.94 -11.96 8.20
CA ALA A 120 -20.09 -12.19 9.06
C ALA A 120 -21.31 -12.72 8.28
N LEU A 121 -21.51 -12.27 7.04
CA LEU A 121 -22.54 -12.83 6.16
C LEU A 121 -22.17 -14.27 5.75
N ALA A 122 -20.92 -14.48 5.30
CA ALA A 122 -20.43 -15.76 4.84
C ALA A 122 -20.49 -16.84 5.92
N SER A 123 -20.15 -16.55 7.17
CA SER A 123 -20.24 -17.52 8.27
C SER A 123 -21.66 -18.04 8.52
N SER A 124 -22.69 -17.27 8.13
CA SER A 124 -24.09 -17.70 8.21
C SER A 124 -24.55 -18.57 7.03
N GLN A 125 -23.84 -18.55 5.90
CA GLN A 125 -24.26 -19.20 4.65
C GLN A 125 -23.35 -20.37 4.25
N VAL A 126 -22.04 -20.23 4.46
CA VAL A 126 -21.03 -21.24 4.12
C VAL A 126 -21.01 -22.28 5.24
N GLN A 127 -21.37 -23.52 4.93
CA GLN A 127 -21.42 -24.62 5.91
C GLN A 127 -20.72 -25.89 5.39
N SER A 128 -20.61 -26.04 4.07
CA SER A 128 -20.00 -27.20 3.42
C SER A 128 -18.99 -26.78 2.36
N TYR A 129 -18.02 -27.65 2.08
CA TYR A 129 -17.11 -27.50 0.93
C TYR A 129 -17.85 -27.35 -0.41
N ARG A 130 -19.12 -27.75 -0.51
CA ARG A 130 -19.94 -27.61 -1.71
C ARG A 130 -20.42 -26.18 -1.96
N ASP A 131 -20.36 -25.33 -0.94
CA ASP A 131 -20.69 -23.91 -1.06
C ASP A 131 -19.51 -23.12 -1.64
N LEU A 132 -18.30 -23.71 -1.69
CA LEU A 132 -17.06 -23.06 -2.10
C LEU A 132 -16.49 -23.70 -3.39
N PRO A 133 -15.70 -22.95 -4.19
CA PRO A 133 -15.39 -21.53 -4.03
C PRO A 133 -16.54 -20.62 -4.46
N MET A 134 -16.55 -19.40 -3.93
CA MET A 134 -17.44 -18.34 -4.38
C MET A 134 -16.76 -16.97 -4.31
N THR A 135 -17.14 -16.07 -5.23
CA THR A 135 -16.70 -14.68 -5.22
C THR A 135 -17.91 -13.76 -5.21
N LEU A 136 -17.96 -12.86 -4.24
CA LEU A 136 -19.06 -11.91 -4.03
C LEU A 136 -18.52 -10.48 -4.15
N TYR A 137 -19.25 -9.57 -4.78
CA TYR A 137 -18.81 -8.19 -4.94
C TYR A 137 -19.96 -7.19 -4.79
N GLN A 138 -19.64 -5.92 -4.61
CA GLN A 138 -20.62 -4.83 -4.55
C GLN A 138 -20.05 -3.55 -5.15
N PHE A 139 -20.93 -2.64 -5.56
CA PHE A 139 -20.62 -1.22 -5.72
C PHE A 139 -21.26 -0.47 -4.55
N GLN A 140 -20.45 0.18 -3.71
CA GLN A 140 -20.95 0.76 -2.48
C GLN A 140 -20.08 1.94 -1.99
N GLN A 141 -20.73 2.92 -1.35
CA GLN A 141 -20.09 4.10 -0.75
C GLN A 141 -19.24 3.76 0.48
N LYS A 142 -17.94 4.04 0.35
CA LYS A 142 -16.93 3.93 1.40
C LYS A 142 -16.70 5.29 2.05
N PHE A 143 -16.34 5.25 3.32
CA PHE A 143 -16.07 6.43 4.14
C PHE A 143 -14.70 6.32 4.79
N ARG A 144 -13.79 7.25 4.49
CA ARG A 144 -12.46 7.33 5.09
C ARG A 144 -12.23 8.77 5.52
N ASP A 145 -11.89 9.02 6.79
CA ASP A 145 -11.63 10.38 7.28
C ASP A 145 -10.23 10.84 6.85
N GLU A 146 -10.11 11.04 5.53
CA GLU A 146 -8.88 11.43 4.89
C GLU A 146 -8.46 12.82 5.39
N PRO A 147 -7.29 12.96 6.06
CA PRO A 147 -6.81 14.23 6.57
C PRO A 147 -6.60 15.27 5.48
N ARG A 148 -6.20 14.84 4.26
CA ARG A 148 -5.95 15.75 3.13
C ARG A 148 -6.58 15.25 1.82
N PRO A 149 -7.90 15.44 1.63
CA PRO A 149 -8.54 15.10 0.37
C PRO A 149 -8.01 16.00 -0.76
N ARG A 150 -7.64 15.43 -1.91
CA ARG A 150 -7.02 16.14 -3.03
C ARG A 150 -7.29 15.47 -4.37
N GLY A 151 -7.03 16.20 -5.46
CA GLY A 151 -7.07 15.66 -6.82
C GLY A 151 -8.46 15.35 -7.35
N GLY A 152 -9.48 16.10 -6.94
CA GLY A 152 -10.85 15.84 -7.41
C GLY A 152 -11.37 14.52 -6.85
N LEU A 153 -11.68 13.58 -7.76
CA LEU A 153 -12.22 12.25 -7.45
C LEU A 153 -11.14 11.20 -7.09
N ILE A 154 -9.88 11.59 -6.97
CA ILE A 154 -8.77 10.66 -6.72
C ILE A 154 -8.67 10.31 -5.23
N ARG A 155 -8.74 11.31 -4.35
CA ARG A 155 -8.58 11.13 -2.89
C ARG A 155 -9.69 11.85 -2.15
N LEU A 156 -10.66 11.05 -1.67
CA LEU A 156 -11.96 11.50 -1.17
C LEU A 156 -12.22 11.00 0.25
N ARG A 157 -13.22 11.60 0.92
CA ARG A 157 -13.74 11.12 2.20
C ARG A 157 -14.93 10.19 2.04
N GLU A 158 -15.76 10.46 1.05
CA GLU A 158 -16.85 9.60 0.59
C GLU A 158 -16.62 9.27 -0.88
N PHE A 159 -16.62 7.99 -1.23
CA PHE A 159 -16.40 7.54 -2.59
C PHE A 159 -17.00 6.15 -2.83
N CYS A 160 -17.37 5.86 -4.07
CA CYS A 160 -17.81 4.54 -4.48
C CYS A 160 -16.61 3.65 -4.77
N MET A 161 -16.63 2.47 -4.19
CA MET A 161 -15.68 1.41 -4.49
C MET A 161 -16.44 0.18 -4.94
N LYS A 162 -15.91 -0.48 -5.97
CA LYS A 162 -16.19 -1.89 -6.20
C LYS A 162 -15.26 -2.71 -5.32
N ASP A 163 -15.78 -3.40 -4.34
CA ASP A 163 -15.05 -4.33 -3.49
C ASP A 163 -15.62 -5.74 -3.66
N ALA A 164 -14.72 -6.71 -3.84
CA ALA A 164 -15.04 -8.11 -4.04
C ALA A 164 -14.25 -8.99 -3.05
N TYR A 165 -14.83 -10.12 -2.67
CA TYR A 165 -14.26 -11.06 -1.70
C TYR A 165 -14.48 -12.48 -2.19
N SER A 166 -13.41 -13.27 -2.27
CA SER A 166 -13.50 -14.70 -2.53
C SER A 166 -13.43 -15.48 -1.23
N PHE A 167 -14.16 -16.60 -1.18
CA PHE A 167 -14.07 -17.61 -0.14
C PHE A 167 -13.72 -18.92 -0.82
N ASP A 168 -12.60 -19.50 -0.41
CA ASP A 168 -11.93 -20.59 -1.09
C ASP A 168 -11.66 -21.74 -0.09
N LEU A 169 -11.55 -22.96 -0.62
CA LEU A 169 -11.36 -24.18 0.17
C LEU A 169 -9.98 -24.25 0.81
N ASP A 170 -8.98 -23.78 0.06
CA ASP A 170 -7.57 -23.85 0.36
C ASP A 170 -6.80 -22.77 -0.43
N TRP A 171 -5.48 -22.74 -0.26
CA TRP A 171 -4.61 -21.76 -0.91
C TRP A 171 -4.55 -21.94 -2.44
N GLU A 172 -4.66 -23.17 -2.95
CA GLU A 172 -4.63 -23.43 -4.39
C GLU A 172 -5.90 -22.88 -5.06
N THR A 173 -7.06 -23.08 -4.44
CA THR A 173 -8.33 -22.51 -4.91
C THR A 173 -8.31 -20.98 -4.83
N LEU A 174 -7.71 -20.40 -3.78
CA LEU A 174 -7.50 -18.95 -3.68
C LEU A 174 -6.61 -18.42 -4.82
N ASP A 175 -5.57 -19.14 -5.22
CA ASP A 175 -4.72 -18.74 -6.35
C ASP A 175 -5.52 -18.61 -7.65
N ASP A 176 -6.49 -19.48 -7.86
CA ASP A 176 -7.39 -19.42 -9.01
C ASP A 176 -8.38 -18.25 -8.93
N SER A 177 -9.00 -18.03 -7.77
CA SER A 177 -9.85 -16.84 -7.51
C SER A 177 -9.08 -15.53 -7.71
N TYR A 178 -7.85 -15.46 -7.21
CA TYR A 178 -6.96 -14.31 -7.38
C TYR A 178 -6.65 -14.06 -8.86
N ARG A 179 -6.29 -15.11 -9.61
CA ARG A 179 -5.98 -15.01 -11.05
C ARG A 179 -7.19 -14.56 -11.86
N ALA A 180 -8.39 -15.05 -11.53
CA ALA A 180 -9.63 -14.64 -12.17
C ALA A 180 -9.90 -13.13 -11.98
N MET A 181 -9.68 -12.61 -10.77
CA MET A 181 -9.82 -11.18 -10.46
C MET A 181 -8.76 -10.33 -11.13
N PHE A 182 -7.50 -10.76 -11.10
CA PHE A 182 -6.40 -10.08 -11.79
C PHE A 182 -6.70 -9.92 -13.29
N GLN A 183 -7.19 -10.99 -13.94
CA GLN A 183 -7.57 -10.94 -15.35
C GLN A 183 -8.80 -10.07 -15.61
N ALA A 184 -9.79 -10.08 -14.71
CA ALA A 184 -10.96 -9.20 -14.81
C ALA A 184 -10.54 -7.72 -14.75
N TYR A 185 -9.64 -7.37 -13.83
CA TYR A 185 -9.14 -6.01 -13.67
C TYR A 185 -8.34 -5.56 -14.89
N THR A 186 -7.45 -6.42 -15.39
CA THR A 186 -6.70 -6.18 -16.63
C THR A 186 -7.66 -5.82 -17.77
N ARG A 187 -8.73 -6.61 -17.97
CA ARG A 187 -9.75 -6.33 -18.99
C ARG A 187 -10.53 -5.03 -18.73
N ILE A 188 -10.84 -4.72 -17.47
CA ILE A 188 -11.53 -3.47 -17.09
C ILE A 188 -10.69 -2.27 -17.53
N PHE A 189 -9.41 -2.23 -17.16
CA PHE A 189 -8.53 -1.10 -17.48
C PHE A 189 -8.26 -1.01 -18.99
N ASP A 190 -8.05 -2.14 -19.67
CA ASP A 190 -7.90 -2.18 -21.13
C ASP A 190 -9.14 -1.62 -21.83
N ARG A 191 -10.34 -2.08 -21.45
CA ARG A 191 -11.61 -1.59 -22.03
C ARG A 191 -11.88 -0.13 -21.69
N ALA A 192 -11.45 0.34 -20.53
CA ALA A 192 -11.52 1.73 -20.10
C ALA A 192 -10.50 2.63 -20.82
N HIS A 193 -9.58 2.06 -21.62
CA HIS A 193 -8.45 2.75 -22.24
C HIS A 193 -7.61 3.50 -21.20
N VAL A 194 -7.31 2.83 -20.08
CA VAL A 194 -6.41 3.33 -19.03
C VAL A 194 -5.22 2.39 -18.96
N PRO A 195 -3.99 2.85 -19.28
CA PRO A 195 -2.81 2.00 -19.30
C PRO A 195 -2.32 1.73 -17.87
N ALA A 196 -3.03 0.87 -17.17
CA ALA A 196 -2.69 0.43 -15.83
C ALA A 196 -1.62 -0.67 -15.87
N VAL A 197 -0.60 -0.54 -15.04
CA VAL A 197 0.49 -1.49 -14.87
C VAL A 197 0.28 -2.25 -13.56
N PRO A 198 0.23 -3.59 -13.57
CA PRO A 198 0.23 -4.36 -12.34
C PRO A 198 1.61 -4.29 -11.67
N VAL A 199 1.65 -4.00 -10.38
CA VAL A 199 2.88 -3.89 -9.60
C VAL A 199 2.77 -4.71 -8.32
N GLU A 200 3.86 -5.31 -7.87
CA GLU A 200 3.92 -5.95 -6.56
C GLU A 200 3.76 -4.91 -5.45
N ALA A 201 2.90 -5.19 -4.48
CA ALA A 201 2.53 -4.25 -3.44
C ALA A 201 2.68 -4.85 -2.04
N ASP A 202 2.64 -3.97 -1.04
CA ASP A 202 2.55 -4.44 0.33
C ASP A 202 1.16 -5.01 0.63
N SER A 203 1.07 -5.97 1.57
CA SER A 203 -0.23 -6.49 2.03
C SER A 203 -0.79 -5.68 3.22
N GLY A 204 0.02 -4.78 3.80
CA GLY A 204 -0.35 -3.89 4.89
C GLY A 204 -0.91 -4.61 6.13
N ALA A 205 -1.66 -3.85 6.92
CA ALA A 205 -2.35 -4.33 8.12
C ALA A 205 -3.52 -5.29 7.82
N ILE A 206 -3.96 -5.37 6.55
CA ILE A 206 -5.00 -6.28 6.10
C ILE A 206 -4.52 -7.75 6.16
N GLY A 207 -3.20 -7.96 6.08
CA GLY A 207 -2.56 -9.27 6.10
C GLY A 207 -2.64 -9.97 4.74
N GLY A 208 -1.66 -10.84 4.46
CA GLY A 208 -1.60 -11.58 3.20
C GLY A 208 -0.19 -11.96 2.78
N LYS A 209 -0.08 -12.78 1.72
CA LYS A 209 1.20 -13.15 1.11
C LYS A 209 1.45 -12.44 -0.22
N ASP A 210 0.46 -12.49 -1.10
CA ASP A 210 0.54 -11.93 -2.44
C ASP A 210 -0.45 -10.78 -2.59
N SER A 211 0.07 -9.65 -3.05
CA SER A 211 -0.62 -8.36 -3.16
C SER A 211 -0.13 -7.67 -4.42
N GLN A 212 -1.06 -7.26 -5.27
CA GLN A 212 -0.74 -6.50 -6.49
C GLN A 212 -1.67 -5.31 -6.64
N GLU A 213 -1.07 -4.15 -6.90
CA GLU A 213 -1.75 -2.90 -7.24
C GLU A 213 -1.78 -2.75 -8.76
N PHE A 214 -2.84 -2.14 -9.27
CA PHE A 214 -2.95 -1.70 -10.66
C PHE A 214 -2.74 -0.19 -10.68
N ILE A 215 -1.58 0.23 -11.20
CA ILE A 215 -1.13 1.62 -11.16
C ILE A 215 -1.25 2.26 -12.54
N TYR A 216 -1.91 3.41 -12.63
CA TYR A 216 -1.77 4.27 -13.80
C TYR A 216 -0.57 5.20 -13.62
N LEU A 217 0.49 4.96 -14.41
CA LEU A 217 1.72 5.73 -14.36
C LEU A 217 1.48 7.15 -14.89
N ASN A 218 1.63 8.15 -14.03
CA ASN A 218 1.51 9.55 -14.37
C ASN A 218 2.34 10.42 -13.40
N SER A 219 2.71 11.63 -13.82
CA SER A 219 3.52 12.54 -12.99
C SER A 219 2.82 13.04 -11.72
N ASN A 220 1.49 12.86 -11.66
CA ASN A 220 0.63 13.36 -10.59
C ASN A 220 0.33 12.30 -9.53
N GLY A 221 0.84 11.08 -9.73
CA GLY A 221 0.67 9.95 -8.85
C GLY A 221 1.35 10.15 -7.50
N GLU A 222 0.76 9.57 -6.46
CA GLU A 222 1.29 9.67 -5.10
C GLU A 222 2.27 8.54 -4.78
N ASP A 223 2.16 7.43 -5.51
CA ASP A 223 2.95 6.23 -5.28
C ASP A 223 4.23 6.25 -6.11
N GLU A 224 5.35 5.89 -5.49
CA GLU A 224 6.62 5.68 -6.19
C GLU A 224 6.71 4.22 -6.63
N ILE A 225 6.72 3.99 -7.94
CA ILE A 225 6.79 2.67 -8.55
C ILE A 225 8.19 2.44 -9.12
N LEU A 226 8.77 1.32 -8.74
CA LEU A 226 10.06 0.87 -9.23
C LEU A 226 9.83 -0.18 -10.31
N LEU A 227 10.26 0.13 -11.52
CA LEU A 227 10.11 -0.73 -12.70
C LEU A 227 11.46 -1.00 -13.36
N CYS A 228 11.59 -2.18 -13.96
CA CYS A 228 12.73 -2.49 -14.81
C CYS A 228 12.36 -2.28 -16.28
N PRO A 229 13.06 -1.43 -17.04
CA PRO A 229 12.82 -1.29 -18.48
C PRO A 229 13.19 -2.54 -19.31
N SER A 230 13.90 -3.51 -18.71
CA SER A 230 14.44 -4.69 -19.39
C SER A 230 13.65 -5.99 -19.13
N CYS A 231 12.70 -5.99 -18.20
CA CYS A 231 11.83 -7.13 -17.92
C CYS A 231 10.52 -6.68 -17.22
N ASP A 232 9.61 -7.60 -16.93
CA ASP A 232 8.29 -7.27 -16.36
C ASP A 232 8.29 -6.98 -14.84
N TYR A 233 9.45 -6.73 -14.23
CA TYR A 233 9.50 -6.42 -12.81
C TYR A 233 8.97 -5.01 -12.55
N ALA A 234 7.91 -4.90 -11.75
CA ALA A 234 7.38 -3.65 -11.23
C ALA A 234 6.87 -3.85 -9.80
N ALA A 235 7.23 -2.94 -8.90
CA ALA A 235 6.82 -2.99 -7.50
C ALA A 235 6.66 -1.58 -6.92
N ASN A 236 5.71 -1.40 -6.01
CA ASN A 236 5.62 -0.21 -5.18
C ASN A 236 6.90 -0.09 -4.33
N ALA A 237 7.42 1.12 -4.12
CA ALA A 237 8.62 1.39 -3.32
C ALA A 237 8.58 0.74 -1.93
N GLU A 238 7.39 0.64 -1.33
CA GLU A 238 7.15 -0.01 -0.04
C GLU A 238 7.49 -1.51 -0.06
N LYS A 239 7.34 -2.18 -1.22
CA LYS A 239 7.57 -3.63 -1.39
C LYS A 239 8.85 -3.95 -2.17
N ALA A 240 9.29 -3.06 -3.04
CA ALA A 240 10.31 -3.30 -4.04
C ALA A 240 11.60 -3.90 -3.46
N THR A 241 12.07 -4.97 -4.08
CA THR A 241 13.38 -5.57 -3.85
C THR A 241 14.36 -5.18 -4.96
N PHE A 242 15.65 -5.33 -4.68
CA PHE A 242 16.72 -5.01 -5.60
C PHE A 242 17.97 -5.83 -5.30
N ARG A 243 18.89 -5.88 -6.26
CA ARG A 243 20.27 -6.33 -6.02
C ARG A 243 21.11 -5.11 -5.73
N ALA A 244 21.60 -5.04 -4.49
CA ALA A 244 22.53 -4.00 -4.08
C ALA A 244 23.87 -4.16 -4.79
N GLU A 245 24.65 -3.07 -4.87
CA GLU A 245 26.06 -3.17 -5.26
C GLU A 245 26.79 -4.15 -4.34
N PRO A 246 27.69 -4.99 -4.88
CA PRO A 246 28.40 -5.97 -4.08
C PRO A 246 29.23 -5.27 -3.00
N PRO A 247 29.51 -5.94 -1.86
CA PRO A 247 30.46 -5.43 -0.88
C PRO A 247 31.85 -5.16 -1.47
N VAL A 248 32.64 -4.30 -0.83
CA VAL A 248 34.06 -4.13 -1.18
C VAL A 248 34.81 -5.38 -0.72
N GLU A 249 35.50 -6.04 -1.66
CA GLU A 249 36.36 -7.16 -1.33
C GLU A 249 37.51 -6.69 -0.43
N SER A 250 37.71 -7.40 0.68
CA SER A 250 38.81 -7.19 1.60
C SER A 250 39.10 -8.48 2.38
N ASP A 251 40.20 -8.51 3.12
CA ASP A 251 40.46 -9.57 4.10
C ASP A 251 39.99 -9.12 5.49
N PRO A 252 39.41 -10.00 6.33
CA PRO A 252 39.00 -9.64 7.68
C PRO A 252 40.14 -8.99 8.48
N ALA A 253 39.89 -7.79 8.99
CA ALA A 253 40.87 -7.02 9.74
C ALA A 253 40.45 -6.88 11.22
N GLU A 254 41.41 -6.55 12.08
CA GLU A 254 41.15 -6.33 13.50
C GLU A 254 40.33 -5.06 13.73
N MET A 255 39.37 -5.16 14.65
CA MET A 255 38.54 -4.02 15.05
C MET A 255 39.42 -2.92 15.65
N LYS A 256 39.27 -1.68 15.17
CA LYS A 256 40.07 -0.54 15.64
C LYS A 256 39.22 0.71 15.82
N LYS A 257 39.25 1.30 17.01
CA LYS A 257 38.65 2.63 17.27
C LYS A 257 39.50 3.74 16.66
N VAL A 258 38.84 4.75 16.09
CA VAL A 258 39.46 5.95 15.52
C VAL A 258 38.69 7.20 15.93
N GLU A 259 39.43 8.30 16.09
CA GLU A 259 38.86 9.63 16.36
C GLU A 259 38.35 10.25 15.05
N THR A 260 37.11 10.71 15.09
CA THR A 260 36.37 11.33 13.98
C THR A 260 35.58 12.55 14.52
N PRO A 261 36.27 13.59 15.01
CA PRO A 261 35.62 14.73 15.64
C PRO A 261 34.69 15.43 14.64
N GLU A 262 33.49 15.81 15.11
CA GLU A 262 32.46 16.53 14.33
C GLU A 262 31.88 15.77 13.11
N VAL A 263 32.27 14.51 12.89
CA VAL A 263 31.71 13.65 11.84
C VAL A 263 30.43 12.97 12.34
N ARG A 264 29.28 13.31 11.75
CA ARG A 264 27.96 12.76 12.14
C ARG A 264 27.18 12.07 11.02
N THR A 265 27.55 12.28 9.76
CA THR A 265 26.84 11.73 8.59
C THR A 265 27.72 10.73 7.86
N ILE A 266 27.09 9.79 7.15
CA ILE A 266 27.78 8.78 6.35
C ILE A 266 28.63 9.42 5.25
N ALA A 267 28.12 10.46 4.57
CA ALA A 267 28.86 11.21 3.56
C ALA A 267 30.14 11.86 4.14
N ASN A 268 30.04 12.48 5.33
CA ASN A 268 31.19 13.09 5.99
C ASN A 268 32.21 12.04 6.46
N LEU A 269 31.73 10.89 6.97
CA LEU A 269 32.59 9.79 7.40
C LEU A 269 33.35 9.16 6.24
N SER A 270 32.66 8.93 5.13
CA SER A 270 33.23 8.37 3.91
C SER A 270 34.31 9.30 3.34
N THR A 271 34.03 10.61 3.31
CA THR A 271 35.01 11.63 2.91
C THR A 271 36.21 11.70 3.87
N PHE A 272 35.97 11.66 5.18
CA PHE A 272 37.01 11.76 6.21
C PHE A 272 37.99 10.58 6.15
N LEU A 273 37.49 9.37 5.90
CA LEU A 273 38.30 8.15 5.85
C LEU A 273 38.77 7.76 4.45
N GLY A 274 38.27 8.43 3.40
CA GLY A 274 38.58 8.09 2.01
C GLY A 274 38.04 6.72 1.59
N ILE A 275 36.83 6.37 2.04
CA ILE A 275 36.15 5.10 1.76
C ILE A 275 34.81 5.35 1.05
N GLU A 276 34.20 4.30 0.51
CA GLU A 276 32.86 4.37 -0.07
C GLU A 276 31.78 4.27 1.02
N GLU A 277 30.61 4.89 0.79
CA GLU A 277 29.48 4.80 1.75
C GLU A 277 29.04 3.35 2.01
N ARG A 278 29.18 2.47 1.00
CA ARG A 278 28.92 1.02 1.13
C ARG A 278 29.90 0.27 2.04
N GLN A 279 31.00 0.90 2.46
CA GLN A 279 31.93 0.37 3.45
C GLN A 279 31.56 0.79 4.88
N THR A 280 30.43 1.45 5.06
CA THR A 280 29.97 1.91 6.37
C THR A 280 28.70 1.17 6.80
N VAL A 281 28.45 1.12 8.11
CA VAL A 281 27.19 0.67 8.71
C VAL A 281 26.60 1.84 9.50
N LYS A 282 25.34 2.17 9.21
CA LYS A 282 24.58 3.18 9.93
C LYS A 282 23.61 2.55 10.92
N GLY A 283 23.50 3.17 12.09
CA GLY A 283 22.44 2.90 13.06
C GLY A 283 21.30 3.89 12.87
N VAL A 284 20.10 3.38 12.61
CA VAL A 284 18.84 4.14 12.58
C VAL A 284 18.00 3.67 13.76
N PHE A 285 17.31 4.59 14.44
CA PHE A 285 16.61 4.28 15.68
C PHE A 285 15.12 4.50 15.52
N TYR A 286 14.36 3.50 15.97
CA TYR A 286 12.91 3.51 15.90
C TYR A 286 12.32 3.20 17.27
N GLU A 287 11.20 3.82 17.58
CA GLU A 287 10.30 3.38 18.65
C GLU A 287 9.24 2.48 18.01
N VAL A 288 9.14 1.25 18.51
CA VAL A 288 8.25 0.22 17.98
C VAL A 288 7.37 -0.28 19.12
N ASP A 289 6.08 0.00 19.05
CA ASP A 289 5.12 -0.30 20.13
C ASP A 289 5.62 0.18 21.51
N SER A 290 6.14 1.42 21.57
CA SER A 290 6.77 2.06 22.75
C SER A 290 8.11 1.47 23.23
N GLU A 291 8.74 0.57 22.48
CA GLU A 291 10.04 -0.01 22.80
C GLU A 291 11.13 0.46 21.81
N PRO A 292 12.34 0.81 22.26
CA PRO A 292 13.41 1.24 21.37
C PRO A 292 14.01 0.08 20.56
N VAL A 293 14.22 0.31 19.28
CA VAL A 293 14.82 -0.64 18.33
C VAL A 293 15.98 0.02 17.59
N PHE A 294 17.13 -0.64 17.61
CA PHE A 294 18.30 -0.27 16.82
C PHE A 294 18.27 -1.01 15.48
N VAL A 295 18.32 -0.27 14.38
CA VAL A 295 18.34 -0.81 13.02
C VAL A 295 19.71 -0.56 12.38
N ALA A 296 20.43 -1.65 12.07
CA ALA A 296 21.72 -1.61 11.41
C ALA A 296 21.57 -1.87 9.91
N ILE A 297 22.02 -0.94 9.07
CA ILE A 297 21.97 -1.08 7.61
C ILE A 297 23.24 -0.47 6.98
N ARG A 298 23.61 -0.89 5.76
CA ARG A 298 24.78 -0.33 5.05
C ARG A 298 24.56 1.17 4.78
N GLY A 299 25.62 1.97 4.83
CA GLY A 299 25.50 3.42 4.87
C GLY A 299 24.91 4.07 3.60
N ASP A 300 25.09 3.43 2.45
CA ASP A 300 24.56 3.83 1.14
C ASP A 300 23.07 3.47 0.93
N LEU A 301 22.49 2.65 1.81
CA LEU A 301 21.10 2.20 1.72
C LEU A 301 20.22 2.91 2.73
N GLU A 302 18.92 3.02 2.52
CA GLU A 302 17.96 3.57 3.49
C GLU A 302 17.02 2.51 4.03
N VAL A 303 16.48 2.73 5.22
CA VAL A 303 15.50 1.83 5.83
C VAL A 303 14.16 2.03 5.14
N ASN A 304 13.56 0.93 4.68
CA ASN A 304 12.16 0.89 4.28
C ASN A 304 11.32 0.58 5.52
N GLU A 305 10.58 1.58 5.98
CA GLU A 305 9.76 1.50 7.19
C GLU A 305 8.60 0.51 7.07
N THR A 306 8.03 0.34 5.87
CA THR A 306 6.98 -0.66 5.62
C THR A 306 7.53 -2.08 5.79
N LYS A 307 8.69 -2.38 5.21
CA LYS A 307 9.37 -3.68 5.41
C LYS A 307 9.72 -3.90 6.88
N LEU A 308 10.23 -2.89 7.57
CA LEU A 308 10.56 -2.97 8.99
C LEU A 308 9.32 -3.23 9.86
N ARG A 309 8.23 -2.49 9.62
CA ARG A 309 6.95 -2.66 10.32
C ARG A 309 6.42 -4.08 10.15
N ASN A 310 6.42 -4.58 8.92
CA ASN A 310 5.94 -5.93 8.60
C ASN A 310 6.81 -7.03 9.21
N LEU A 311 8.13 -6.85 9.21
CA LEU A 311 9.08 -7.76 9.84
C LEU A 311 8.84 -7.87 11.35
N LEU A 312 8.58 -6.74 12.01
CA LEU A 312 8.39 -6.66 13.45
C LEU A 312 6.94 -6.93 13.88
N LYS A 313 6.00 -6.95 12.94
CA LYS A 313 4.54 -6.98 13.18
C LYS A 313 4.10 -5.83 14.08
N ALA A 314 4.71 -4.67 13.89
CA ALA A 314 4.50 -3.49 14.70
C ALA A 314 3.13 -2.85 14.41
N ILE A 315 2.44 -2.39 15.45
CA ILE A 315 1.23 -1.57 15.32
C ILE A 315 1.65 -0.12 15.12
N GLU A 316 2.59 0.36 15.95
CA GLU A 316 3.18 1.70 15.86
C GLU A 316 4.68 1.59 15.56
N LEU A 317 5.14 2.38 14.59
CA LEU A 317 6.55 2.46 14.22
C LEU A 317 6.87 3.92 13.88
N GLU A 318 7.74 4.53 14.67
CA GLU A 318 8.12 5.94 14.52
C GLU A 318 9.64 6.10 14.64
N PRO A 319 10.29 6.93 13.79
CA PRO A 319 11.69 7.25 13.97
C PRO A 319 11.89 8.03 15.28
N MET A 320 12.93 7.67 16.05
CA MET A 320 13.22 8.35 17.31
C MET A 320 13.81 9.75 17.07
N ASP A 321 13.33 10.73 17.85
CA ASP A 321 13.96 12.05 17.91
C ASP A 321 15.23 12.05 18.78
N ASP A 322 16.02 13.12 18.69
CA ASP A 322 17.28 13.25 19.44
C ASP A 322 17.09 13.09 20.96
N ALA A 323 15.94 13.55 21.49
CA ALA A 323 15.64 13.46 22.92
C ALA A 323 15.36 12.01 23.35
N ALA A 324 14.61 11.24 22.55
CA ALA A 324 14.34 9.83 22.75
C ALA A 324 15.63 9.01 22.65
N VAL A 325 16.48 9.29 21.64
CA VAL A 325 17.77 8.62 21.48
C VAL A 325 18.65 8.83 22.72
N LEU A 326 18.75 10.06 23.22
CA LEU A 326 19.51 10.36 24.44
C LEU A 326 19.00 9.61 25.68
N ARG A 327 17.67 9.44 25.83
CA ARG A 327 17.08 8.68 26.96
C ARG A 327 17.48 7.21 26.96
N THR A 328 17.78 6.64 25.80
CA THR A 328 18.20 5.23 25.66
C THR A 328 19.71 5.03 25.83
N GLY A 329 20.49 6.10 25.97
CA GLY A 329 21.96 6.04 26.06
C GLY A 329 22.66 5.85 24.71
N LEU A 330 21.92 5.92 23.60
CA LEU A 330 22.47 5.87 22.25
C LEU A 330 23.10 7.22 21.86
N VAL A 331 24.17 7.17 21.06
CA VAL A 331 24.93 8.37 20.64
C VAL A 331 24.69 8.64 19.16
N ALA A 332 23.75 9.52 18.84
CA ALA A 332 23.44 9.89 17.45
C ALA A 332 24.71 10.31 16.67
N GLY A 333 24.87 9.78 15.45
CA GLY A 333 26.04 10.02 14.59
C GLY A 333 27.31 9.26 15.01
N SER A 334 27.31 8.51 16.11
CA SER A 334 28.43 7.66 16.54
C SER A 334 27.96 6.37 17.22
N ALA A 335 26.73 5.92 16.97
CA ALA A 335 26.19 4.70 17.56
C ALA A 335 26.56 3.45 16.75
N SER A 336 26.60 2.31 17.44
CA SER A 336 26.80 0.99 16.85
C SER A 336 26.09 -0.09 17.67
N PRO A 337 25.79 -1.24 17.05
CA PRO A 337 25.24 -2.38 17.76
C PRO A 337 26.26 -3.10 18.67
N VAL A 338 27.53 -2.68 18.68
CA VAL A 338 28.59 -3.34 19.46
C VAL A 338 28.42 -3.04 20.95
N GLY A 339 28.26 -4.09 21.75
CA GLY A 339 28.10 -3.98 23.20
C GLY A 339 26.79 -3.32 23.64
N LEU A 340 25.78 -3.28 22.74
CA LEU A 340 24.47 -2.74 23.07
C LEU A 340 23.67 -3.78 23.87
N GLU A 341 23.26 -3.41 25.09
CA GLU A 341 22.45 -4.26 25.97
C GLU A 341 21.05 -3.65 26.16
N GLY A 342 20.03 -4.50 26.29
CA GLY A 342 18.66 -4.06 26.60
C GLY A 342 17.88 -3.42 25.44
N ILE A 343 18.48 -3.27 24.26
CA ILE A 343 17.82 -2.73 23.06
C ILE A 343 17.79 -3.82 21.98
N ARG A 344 16.63 -4.00 21.34
CA ARG A 344 16.49 -4.96 20.24
C ARG A 344 17.26 -4.46 19.02
N VAL A 345 18.10 -5.33 18.44
CA VAL A 345 18.86 -5.02 17.22
C VAL A 345 18.26 -5.76 16.02
N VAL A 346 17.93 -5.02 14.97
CA VAL A 346 17.52 -5.53 13.66
C VAL A 346 18.60 -5.16 12.66
N ALA A 347 18.99 -6.07 11.78
CA ALA A 347 19.97 -5.78 10.73
C ALA A 347 19.43 -6.05 9.33
N ASP A 348 19.82 -5.21 8.37
CA ASP A 348 19.63 -5.51 6.95
C ASP A 348 20.60 -6.61 6.48
N LYS A 349 20.18 -7.41 5.50
CA LYS A 349 21.02 -8.41 4.84
C LYS A 349 22.35 -7.84 4.32
N SER A 350 22.37 -6.58 3.87
CA SER A 350 23.55 -5.89 3.33
C SER A 350 24.71 -5.85 4.31
N VAL A 351 24.41 -5.83 5.61
CA VAL A 351 25.41 -5.73 6.68
C VAL A 351 26.04 -7.09 6.97
N LYS A 352 25.28 -8.18 6.76
CA LYS A 352 25.77 -9.55 6.89
C LYS A 352 26.63 -9.98 5.70
N GLU A 353 26.34 -9.44 4.51
CA GLU A 353 27.06 -9.73 3.27
C GLU A 353 28.42 -9.02 3.18
N ALA A 354 28.59 -7.90 3.88
CA ALA A 354 29.82 -7.12 3.89
C ALA A 354 30.69 -7.43 5.12
N ILE A 355 32.00 -7.24 4.95
CA ILE A 355 32.98 -7.35 6.02
C ILE A 355 33.71 -6.03 6.21
N ASN A 356 34.35 -5.87 7.36
CA ASN A 356 35.15 -4.70 7.73
C ASN A 356 34.43 -3.35 7.60
N LEU A 357 33.14 -3.31 7.93
CA LEU A 357 32.37 -2.07 7.86
C LEU A 357 32.86 -1.04 8.89
N VAL A 358 32.70 0.23 8.60
CA VAL A 358 32.94 1.33 9.55
C VAL A 358 31.61 1.75 10.17
N GLY A 359 31.53 1.73 11.50
CA GLY A 359 30.35 2.18 12.25
C GLY A 359 30.72 3.06 13.43
N GLY A 360 29.74 3.54 14.17
CA GLY A 360 29.99 4.35 15.37
C GLY A 360 30.75 3.59 16.47
N ALA A 361 31.26 4.29 17.48
CA ALA A 361 31.94 3.67 18.62
C ALA A 361 31.12 3.66 19.93
N ASN A 362 29.84 4.08 19.88
CA ASN A 362 29.02 4.42 21.05
C ASN A 362 29.65 5.53 21.94
N GLU A 363 30.55 6.31 21.37
CA GLU A 363 31.26 7.42 22.01
C GLU A 363 31.22 8.63 21.07
N PRO A 364 30.90 9.84 21.56
CA PRO A 364 30.85 11.03 20.71
C PRO A 364 32.18 11.28 19.98
N GLY A 365 32.10 11.48 18.65
CA GLY A 365 33.26 11.83 17.84
C GLY A 365 34.22 10.67 17.58
N LYS A 366 33.78 9.42 17.75
CA LYS A 366 34.59 8.23 17.47
C LYS A 366 33.82 7.20 16.65
N HIS A 367 34.56 6.50 15.81
CA HIS A 367 34.06 5.38 15.01
C HIS A 367 34.94 4.14 15.20
N ILE A 368 34.40 2.98 14.84
CA ILE A 368 35.09 1.71 14.81
C ILE A 368 35.31 1.31 13.36
N LEU A 369 36.57 1.08 13.00
CA LEU A 369 36.97 0.44 11.76
C LEU A 369 36.87 -1.08 11.89
N ASN A 370 36.63 -1.74 10.76
CA ASN A 370 36.68 -3.19 10.60
C ASN A 370 35.64 -3.97 11.43
N LEU A 371 34.41 -3.45 11.52
CA LEU A 371 33.27 -4.15 12.12
C LEU A 371 32.83 -5.33 11.25
N ASN A 372 32.65 -6.48 11.88
CA ASN A 372 32.25 -7.72 11.23
C ASN A 372 31.05 -8.34 11.96
N TYR A 373 29.93 -8.48 11.26
CA TYR A 373 28.75 -9.17 11.77
C TYR A 373 29.08 -10.63 12.14
N GLY A 374 28.57 -11.12 13.27
CA GLY A 374 28.82 -12.48 13.77
C GLY A 374 30.10 -12.62 14.61
N ARG A 375 31.16 -11.84 14.31
CA ARG A 375 32.38 -11.77 15.15
C ARG A 375 32.23 -10.73 16.26
N ASP A 376 31.79 -9.52 15.90
CA ASP A 376 31.86 -8.35 16.77
C ASP A 376 30.51 -8.00 17.42
N TRP A 377 29.42 -8.36 16.75
CA TRP A 377 28.06 -8.12 17.19
C TRP A 377 27.10 -9.04 16.42
N THR A 378 25.88 -9.18 16.92
CA THR A 378 24.80 -9.94 16.28
C THR A 378 23.49 -9.17 16.37
N ALA A 379 22.52 -9.52 15.54
CA ALA A 379 21.18 -8.94 15.55
C ALA A 379 20.17 -9.99 15.99
N SER A 380 19.08 -9.56 16.63
CA SER A 380 17.95 -10.42 16.97
C SER A 380 17.25 -10.95 15.70
N VAL A 381 17.22 -10.15 14.64
CA VAL A 381 16.63 -10.49 13.34
C VAL A 381 17.49 -9.91 12.22
N VAL A 382 17.65 -10.67 11.12
CA VAL A 382 18.27 -10.20 9.87
C VAL A 382 17.27 -10.41 8.74
N ALA A 383 16.97 -9.36 7.96
CA ALA A 383 16.02 -9.41 6.87
C ALA A 383 16.32 -8.36 5.78
N ASP A 384 15.57 -8.37 4.68
CA ASP A 384 15.55 -7.25 3.73
C ASP A 384 14.67 -6.13 4.30
N ILE A 385 15.31 -5.04 4.72
CA ILE A 385 14.67 -3.82 5.21
C ILE A 385 15.17 -2.60 4.44
N ALA A 386 15.84 -2.79 3.31
CA ALA A 386 16.37 -1.71 2.50
C ALA A 386 15.31 -1.14 1.54
N LEU A 387 15.28 0.18 1.43
CA LEU A 387 14.50 0.92 0.45
C LEU A 387 15.21 0.89 -0.90
N ALA A 388 14.51 0.42 -1.92
CA ALA A 388 15.00 0.41 -3.27
C ALA A 388 14.94 1.82 -3.89
N LYS A 389 15.88 2.14 -4.80
CA LYS A 389 15.99 3.46 -5.44
C LYS A 389 16.28 3.32 -6.94
N ALA A 390 16.10 4.41 -7.67
CA ALA A 390 16.50 4.50 -9.07
C ALA A 390 17.99 4.16 -9.24
N GLY A 391 18.33 3.40 -10.27
CA GLY A 391 19.70 2.95 -10.56
C GLY A 391 20.12 1.66 -9.87
N HIS A 392 19.40 1.19 -8.84
CA HIS A 392 19.64 -0.14 -8.26
C HIS A 392 19.43 -1.23 -9.31
N ARG A 393 20.17 -2.35 -9.20
CA ARG A 393 20.05 -3.46 -10.16
C ARG A 393 18.75 -4.22 -9.94
N CYS A 394 18.08 -4.56 -11.03
CA CYS A 394 16.85 -5.33 -11.03
C CYS A 394 17.06 -6.69 -10.34
N PRO A 395 16.12 -7.17 -9.51
CA PRO A 395 16.22 -8.50 -8.90
C PRO A 395 16.16 -9.62 -9.94
N ASN A 396 15.46 -9.41 -11.06
CA ASN A 396 15.09 -10.45 -12.02
C ASN A 396 15.96 -10.50 -13.29
N CYS A 397 16.71 -9.43 -13.59
CA CYS A 397 17.58 -9.37 -14.77
C CYS A 397 18.75 -8.40 -14.57
N GLU A 398 19.65 -8.30 -15.55
CA GLU A 398 20.84 -7.41 -15.48
C GLU A 398 20.55 -5.93 -15.69
N GLY A 399 19.29 -5.55 -15.92
CA GLY A 399 18.87 -4.15 -16.03
C GLY A 399 18.91 -3.41 -14.70
N GLN A 400 18.65 -2.10 -14.77
CA GLN A 400 18.51 -1.22 -13.61
C GLN A 400 17.04 -0.83 -13.40
N LEU A 401 16.72 -0.46 -12.17
CA LEU A 401 15.40 0.03 -11.78
C LEU A 401 15.28 1.52 -12.08
N GLU A 402 14.13 1.90 -12.61
CA GLU A 402 13.68 3.28 -12.74
C GLU A 402 12.54 3.56 -11.76
N VAL A 403 12.46 4.79 -11.28
CA VAL A 403 11.33 5.25 -10.47
C VAL A 403 10.38 6.05 -11.34
N ARG A 404 9.08 5.81 -11.20
CA ARG A 404 8.00 6.61 -11.79
C ARG A 404 6.92 6.82 -10.75
N SER A 405 6.28 7.98 -10.81
CA SER A 405 5.07 8.23 -10.03
C SER A 405 3.88 7.52 -10.67
N GLY A 406 2.92 7.11 -9.84
CA GLY A 406 1.71 6.47 -10.30
C GLY A 406 0.54 6.62 -9.35
N MET A 407 -0.66 6.45 -9.90
CA MET A 407 -1.91 6.46 -9.16
C MET A 407 -2.48 5.05 -9.09
N GLU A 408 -2.63 4.52 -7.88
CA GLU A 408 -3.31 3.25 -7.62
C GLU A 408 -4.81 3.30 -8.00
N LEU A 409 -5.23 2.47 -8.95
CA LEU A 409 -6.62 2.39 -9.43
C LEU A 409 -7.41 1.22 -8.83
N GLY A 410 -6.69 0.16 -8.46
CA GLY A 410 -7.27 -1.02 -7.86
C GLY A 410 -6.21 -1.93 -7.28
N HIS A 411 -6.64 -2.85 -6.45
CA HIS A 411 -5.78 -3.70 -5.65
C HIS A 411 -6.39 -5.09 -5.52
N VAL A 412 -5.57 -6.12 -5.69
CA VAL A 412 -5.93 -7.52 -5.49
C VAL A 412 -5.05 -8.15 -4.39
N PHE A 413 -5.67 -8.81 -3.42
CA PHE A 413 -5.03 -9.34 -2.21
C PHE A 413 -5.39 -10.80 -1.96
N LYS A 414 -4.42 -11.58 -1.49
CA LYS A 414 -4.65 -12.86 -0.81
C LYS A 414 -4.68 -12.63 0.71
N LEU A 415 -5.88 -12.53 1.29
CA LEU A 415 -6.06 -12.28 2.73
C LEU A 415 -5.66 -13.48 3.60
N GLY A 416 -5.78 -14.70 3.07
CA GLY A 416 -5.59 -15.91 3.87
C GLY A 416 -6.76 -16.15 4.81
N THR A 417 -6.49 -16.53 6.06
CA THR A 417 -7.53 -16.97 7.00
C THR A 417 -7.84 -15.96 8.10
N SER A 418 -7.18 -14.80 8.16
CA SER A 418 -7.27 -13.86 9.30
C SER A 418 -8.70 -13.45 9.65
N TYR A 419 -9.46 -12.94 8.67
CA TYR A 419 -10.85 -12.54 8.86
C TYR A 419 -11.78 -13.74 9.06
N ALA A 420 -11.54 -14.82 8.32
CA ALA A 420 -12.33 -16.04 8.42
C ALA A 420 -12.20 -16.70 9.81
N GLU A 421 -11.02 -16.67 10.42
CA GLU A 421 -10.78 -17.12 11.79
C GLU A 421 -11.46 -16.19 12.80
N ALA A 422 -11.29 -14.88 12.66
CA ALA A 422 -11.88 -13.89 13.58
C ALA A 422 -13.43 -13.90 13.57
N LEU A 423 -14.02 -14.22 12.42
CA LEU A 423 -15.47 -14.13 12.17
C LEU A 423 -16.15 -15.49 11.90
N ASP A 424 -15.47 -16.58 12.22
CA ASP A 424 -15.97 -17.96 12.19
C ASP A 424 -16.50 -18.44 10.82
N VAL A 425 -15.83 -18.06 9.73
CA VAL A 425 -16.15 -18.57 8.39
C VAL A 425 -15.55 -19.97 8.23
N GLN A 426 -16.27 -20.97 8.75
CA GLN A 426 -15.87 -22.37 8.74
C GLN A 426 -16.83 -23.23 7.91
N PHE A 427 -16.31 -24.31 7.33
CA PHE A 427 -17.08 -25.28 6.56
C PHE A 427 -16.65 -26.72 6.88
N LEU A 428 -17.52 -27.69 6.59
CA LEU A 428 -17.17 -29.11 6.62
C LEU A 428 -16.54 -29.54 5.29
N ASN A 429 -15.32 -30.07 5.34
CA ASN A 429 -14.65 -30.66 4.17
C ASN A 429 -15.27 -32.02 3.77
N LYS A 430 -14.71 -32.67 2.73
CA LYS A 430 -15.19 -33.96 2.22
C LYS A 430 -15.11 -35.08 3.26
N GLU A 431 -14.18 -34.96 4.19
CA GLU A 431 -13.90 -35.90 5.28
C GLU A 431 -14.76 -35.64 6.52
N GLY A 432 -15.58 -34.58 6.51
CA GLY A 432 -16.43 -34.20 7.65
C GLY A 432 -15.70 -33.42 8.75
N GLU A 433 -14.50 -32.92 8.47
CA GLU A 433 -13.72 -32.08 9.39
C GLU A 433 -14.04 -30.60 9.17
N ARG A 434 -14.05 -29.83 10.26
CA ARG A 434 -14.17 -28.37 10.19
C ARG A 434 -12.87 -27.76 9.68
N ARG A 435 -12.99 -26.90 8.67
CA ARG A 435 -11.92 -26.11 8.08
C ARG A 435 -12.34 -24.65 7.98
N THR A 436 -11.38 -23.75 8.06
CA THR A 436 -11.60 -22.31 7.87
C THR A 436 -11.46 -21.97 6.39
N ALA A 437 -12.36 -21.14 5.86
CA ALA A 437 -12.24 -20.65 4.49
C ALA A 437 -10.98 -19.79 4.32
N VAL A 438 -10.33 -19.90 3.17
CA VAL A 438 -9.25 -19.00 2.77
C VAL A 438 -9.86 -17.87 1.94
N MET A 439 -9.44 -16.63 2.17
CA MET A 439 -10.07 -15.45 1.59
C MET A 439 -9.13 -14.67 0.66
N GLY A 440 -9.74 -14.05 -0.35
CA GLY A 440 -9.16 -12.96 -1.14
C GLY A 440 -10.02 -11.70 -1.08
N CYS A 441 -9.42 -10.53 -1.34
CA CYS A 441 -10.11 -9.25 -1.41
C CYS A 441 -9.62 -8.43 -2.59
N TYR A 442 -10.54 -7.75 -3.27
CA TYR A 442 -10.27 -7.11 -4.56
C TYR A 442 -11.03 -5.78 -4.68
N GLY A 443 -10.31 -4.65 -4.61
CA GLY A 443 -10.87 -3.28 -4.69
C GLY A 443 -10.60 -2.56 -6.01
N ILE A 444 -11.56 -1.77 -6.51
CA ILE A 444 -11.38 -0.72 -7.54
C ILE A 444 -12.14 0.51 -7.07
N GLY A 445 -11.47 1.65 -6.94
CA GLY A 445 -12.15 2.92 -6.67
C GLY A 445 -12.85 3.41 -7.93
N ILE A 446 -14.18 3.50 -7.93
CA ILE A 446 -14.94 3.82 -9.15
C ILE A 446 -14.86 5.31 -9.46
N ASP A 447 -14.95 6.17 -8.44
CA ASP A 447 -14.72 7.61 -8.58
C ASP A 447 -13.31 7.89 -9.10
N ARG A 448 -12.31 7.17 -8.56
CA ARG A 448 -10.92 7.27 -8.97
C ARG A 448 -10.71 6.76 -10.39
N LEU A 449 -11.34 5.65 -10.76
CA LEU A 449 -11.30 5.12 -12.13
C LEU A 449 -11.91 6.10 -13.13
N LEU A 450 -13.03 6.75 -12.78
CA LEU A 450 -13.59 7.82 -13.61
C LEU A 450 -12.60 8.97 -13.80
N ALA A 451 -11.95 9.43 -12.73
CA ALA A 451 -10.89 10.44 -12.81
C ALA A 451 -9.74 9.98 -13.72
N ALA A 452 -9.27 8.73 -13.56
CA ALA A 452 -8.19 8.15 -14.35
C ALA A 452 -8.53 8.02 -15.83
N ILE A 453 -9.77 7.67 -16.17
CA ILE A 453 -10.26 7.65 -17.55
C ILE A 453 -10.14 9.05 -18.16
N LEU A 454 -10.55 10.09 -17.44
CA LEU A 454 -10.45 11.47 -17.92
C LEU A 454 -9.00 11.94 -18.04
N GLU A 455 -8.15 11.53 -17.10
CA GLU A 455 -6.71 11.82 -17.13
C GLU A 455 -6.04 11.15 -18.34
N ALA A 456 -6.42 9.93 -18.70
CA ALA A 456 -5.86 9.19 -19.83
C ALA A 456 -6.48 9.55 -21.19
N ASN A 457 -7.72 10.07 -21.20
CA ASN A 457 -8.51 10.26 -22.41
C ASN A 457 -9.07 11.69 -22.51
N HIS A 458 -8.18 12.65 -22.75
CA HIS A 458 -8.52 14.04 -23.04
C HIS A 458 -7.58 14.65 -24.08
N ASP A 459 -8.00 15.77 -24.65
CA ASP A 459 -7.20 16.61 -25.54
C ASP A 459 -7.30 18.09 -25.10
N GLU A 460 -6.81 19.00 -25.94
CA GLU A 460 -6.84 20.44 -25.67
C GLU A 460 -8.28 21.00 -25.59
N ASP A 461 -9.26 20.35 -26.23
CA ASP A 461 -10.64 20.80 -26.33
C ASP A 461 -11.54 20.19 -25.25
N GLY A 462 -11.19 19.03 -24.71
CA GLY A 462 -11.83 18.47 -23.52
C GLY A 462 -11.76 16.95 -23.40
N ILE A 463 -12.86 16.37 -22.91
CA ILE A 463 -12.95 14.94 -22.60
C ILE A 463 -13.17 14.14 -23.89
N VAL A 464 -12.37 13.10 -24.09
CA VAL A 464 -12.51 12.14 -25.21
C VAL A 464 -12.96 10.79 -24.64
N TRP A 465 -14.28 10.60 -24.49
CA TRP A 465 -14.79 9.37 -23.88
C TRP A 465 -14.39 8.11 -24.67
N PRO A 466 -13.85 7.08 -24.00
CA PRO A 466 -13.75 5.74 -24.58
C PRO A 466 -15.13 5.28 -25.07
N ARG A 467 -15.17 4.59 -26.22
CA ARG A 467 -16.45 4.19 -26.85
C ARG A 467 -17.35 3.36 -25.93
N VAL A 468 -16.77 2.61 -25.00
CA VAL A 468 -17.52 1.79 -24.03
C VAL A 468 -18.30 2.65 -23.01
N LEU A 469 -17.93 3.93 -22.86
CA LEU A 469 -18.55 4.89 -21.94
C LEU A 469 -19.41 5.95 -22.65
N ALA A 470 -19.28 6.07 -23.97
CA ALA A 470 -19.91 7.11 -24.81
C ALA A 470 -21.43 6.94 -25.01
#